data_AF-A0A2G6DVN2-F1
#
_entry.id   AF-A0A2G6DVN2-F1
#
_cell.length_a   1.000
_cell.length_b   1.000
_cell.length_c   1.000
_cell.angle_alpha   90.00
_cell.angle_beta   90.00
_cell.angle_gamma   90.00
#
_symmetry.space_group_name_H-M   'P 1'
#
loop_
_entity.id
_entity.type
_entity.pdbx_description
1 polymer ?
#
loop_
_entity_poly.entity_id
_entity_poly.type
_entity_poly.pdbx_seq_one_letter_code
_entity_poly.pdbx_strand_id
1 'polypeptide(L)'
;MLPQQNTRFVASTRRAFVLAWVALFVTGSVLASSGPAQAAGRGNTLRAGQNLNTGDELRSKDGRFRLAMQGDGNAVLYADGVALWQTATRGSGNRLRLTTRGQVQVRTGSGQVVWRSGSAASRSRLVLQDDANLVVYSHANGAAWTSRTAMPDCSRVAMSLPKQKMVVTAGFRVHPCVAPSVRRMVRDASRSGVALRGHSWRSIQSQIKLRIANCGGETHENVWKKPAKDCNPPTAIPGTSMHESGRALDFRNGSGSIKKDSREYAWLKANAPRYGLFNYPQEPWHWSTSGR
;
A
#
# COMPACT_ATOMS: atom_id res chain seq x y z
N MET A 1 -48.20 -0.78 87.36
CA MET A 1 -48.71 -0.48 86.00
C MET A 1 -47.86 -1.27 85.00
N LEU A 2 -48.51 -2.06 84.15
CA LEU A 2 -47.99 -2.93 83.07
C LEU A 2 -47.09 -2.17 82.05
N PRO A 3 -46.40 -2.84 81.08
CA PRO A 3 -45.69 -4.12 81.12
C PRO A 3 -44.36 -4.17 80.29
N GLN A 4 -43.58 -5.22 80.56
CA GLN A 4 -42.80 -6.09 79.65
C GLN A 4 -42.11 -5.55 78.38
N GLN A 5 -40.82 -5.85 78.25
CA GLN A 5 -40.28 -6.65 77.12
C GLN A 5 -39.07 -7.49 77.58
N ASN A 6 -39.02 -8.72 77.06
CA ASN A 6 -38.23 -9.86 77.52
C ASN A 6 -36.73 -9.77 77.23
N THR A 7 -35.91 -10.05 78.24
CA THR A 7 -34.51 -10.46 78.07
C THR A 7 -34.30 -11.90 78.49
N ARG A 8 -33.82 -12.69 77.50
CA ARG A 8 -32.76 -13.72 77.56
C ARG A 8 -32.78 -14.73 78.72
N PHE A 9 -32.62 -16.01 78.38
CA PHE A 9 -31.37 -16.77 78.55
C PHE A 9 -31.67 -18.26 78.35
N VAL A 10 -30.94 -18.90 77.43
CA VAL A 10 -30.63 -20.33 77.55
C VAL A 10 -29.12 -20.47 77.38
N ALA A 11 -28.55 -21.19 78.33
CA ALA A 11 -27.13 -21.43 78.55
C ALA A 11 -26.53 -22.45 77.57
N SER A 12 -25.21 -22.40 77.37
CA SER A 12 -24.31 -23.56 77.61
C SER A 12 -22.89 -23.33 77.04
N THR A 13 -21.96 -23.13 77.98
CA THR A 13 -20.58 -23.66 78.11
C THR A 13 -19.92 -24.41 76.93
N ARG A 14 -18.74 -23.91 76.46
CA ARG A 14 -17.33 -24.36 76.72
C ARG A 14 -17.00 -25.76 76.14
N ARG A 15 -15.98 -26.04 75.31
CA ARG A 15 -14.55 -25.63 75.21
C ARG A 15 -14.02 -26.02 73.81
N ALA A 16 -13.31 -25.13 73.11
CA ALA A 16 -11.85 -25.14 72.84
C ALA A 16 -11.42 -25.94 71.60
N PHE A 17 -10.74 -25.30 70.63
CA PHE A 17 -9.45 -25.73 70.07
C PHE A 17 -8.94 -24.77 68.95
N VAL A 18 -7.64 -24.45 69.08
CA VAL A 18 -6.64 -24.00 68.08
C VAL A 18 -6.72 -22.60 67.45
N LEU A 19 -5.62 -21.86 67.71
CA LEU A 19 -5.13 -20.63 67.10
C LEU A 19 -4.89 -20.75 65.59
N ALA A 20 -5.30 -19.75 64.81
CA ALA A 20 -4.51 -19.25 63.68
C ALA A 20 -5.03 -17.87 63.24
N TRP A 21 -4.11 -16.92 63.11
CA TRP A 21 -4.35 -15.58 62.59
C TRP A 21 -4.83 -15.64 61.13
N VAL A 22 -5.98 -15.04 60.83
CA VAL A 22 -6.40 -14.77 59.44
C VAL A 22 -5.72 -13.48 59.00
N ALA A 23 -4.61 -13.59 58.27
CA ALA A 23 -4.11 -12.50 57.45
C ALA A 23 -4.97 -12.42 56.19
N LEU A 24 -5.69 -11.31 56.01
CA LEU A 24 -6.46 -11.00 54.82
C LEU A 24 -5.49 -10.67 53.67
N PHE A 25 -5.03 -11.68 52.92
CA PHE A 25 -4.43 -11.43 51.62
C PHE A 25 -5.54 -11.34 50.58
N VAL A 26 -5.91 -10.10 50.22
CA VAL A 26 -6.58 -9.84 48.96
C VAL A 26 -5.59 -10.24 47.86
N THR A 27 -5.75 -11.44 47.31
CA THR A 27 -5.10 -11.78 46.04
C THR A 27 -5.75 -10.88 45.00
N GLY A 28 -5.11 -9.75 44.71
CA GLY A 28 -5.41 -9.00 43.51
C GLY A 28 -5.15 -9.92 42.33
N SER A 29 -6.22 -10.46 41.73
CA SER A 29 -6.14 -11.11 40.44
C SER A 29 -5.65 -10.08 39.45
N VAL A 30 -4.37 -10.17 39.08
CA VAL A 30 -3.84 -9.44 37.94
C VAL A 30 -4.56 -10.03 36.74
N LEU A 31 -5.63 -9.38 36.29
CA LEU A 31 -6.15 -9.60 34.96
C LEU A 31 -5.03 -9.18 34.01
N ALA A 32 -4.24 -10.15 33.56
CA ALA A 32 -3.36 -9.95 32.44
C ALA A 32 -4.25 -9.58 31.25
N SER A 33 -4.38 -8.28 30.98
CA SER A 33 -4.97 -7.80 29.74
C SER A 33 -4.13 -8.40 28.62
N SER A 34 -4.71 -9.36 27.90
CA SER A 34 -4.15 -9.79 26.62
C SER A 34 -4.19 -8.58 25.69
N GLY A 35 -3.09 -7.83 25.64
CA GLY A 35 -2.88 -6.86 24.59
C GLY A 35 -3.01 -7.57 23.23
N PRO A 36 -3.33 -6.85 22.15
CA PRO A 36 -3.31 -7.46 20.83
C PRO A 36 -1.96 -8.12 20.65
N ALA A 37 -1.96 -9.43 20.36
CA ALA A 37 -0.76 -10.16 20.01
C ALA A 37 -0.05 -9.34 18.94
N GLN A 38 1.11 -8.77 19.29
CA GLN A 38 1.99 -8.16 18.29
C GLN A 38 2.25 -9.25 17.26
N ALA A 39 1.73 -9.06 16.05
CA ALA A 39 1.98 -9.92 14.93
C ALA A 39 3.50 -10.01 14.79
N ALA A 40 4.09 -11.12 15.25
CA ALA A 40 5.49 -11.41 14.99
C ALA A 40 5.59 -11.52 13.46
N GLY A 41 6.06 -10.45 12.82
CA GLY A 41 6.02 -10.30 11.37
C GLY A 41 6.63 -11.54 10.74
N ARG A 42 5.86 -12.24 9.89
CA ARG A 42 6.25 -13.52 9.26
C ARG A 42 7.38 -13.37 8.22
N GLY A 43 8.28 -12.41 8.42
CA GLY A 43 9.21 -11.92 7.41
C GLY A 43 8.48 -11.56 6.12
N ASN A 44 9.16 -11.76 5.01
CA ASN A 44 8.63 -11.46 3.69
C ASN A 44 8.19 -12.71 2.90
N THR A 45 8.20 -13.89 3.52
CA THR A 45 8.05 -15.17 2.81
C THR A 45 7.03 -16.09 3.47
N LEU A 46 6.07 -16.58 2.69
CA LEU A 46 5.17 -17.68 3.05
C LEU A 46 5.56 -18.95 2.28
N ARG A 47 5.86 -20.03 2.98
CA ARG A 47 6.28 -21.31 2.40
C ARG A 47 5.09 -22.20 2.07
N ALA A 48 5.29 -23.14 1.16
CA ALA A 48 4.30 -24.15 0.80
C ALA A 48 3.71 -24.83 2.05
N GLY A 49 2.37 -24.89 2.11
CA GLY A 49 1.60 -25.42 3.23
C GLY A 49 1.17 -24.37 4.26
N GLN A 50 1.86 -23.23 4.35
CA GLN A 50 1.60 -22.19 5.36
C GLN A 50 0.42 -21.28 4.99
N ASN A 51 -0.19 -20.69 6.02
CA ASN A 51 -1.29 -19.73 5.91
C ASN A 51 -0.87 -18.35 6.43
N LEU A 52 -1.46 -17.28 5.90
CA LEU A 52 -1.73 -16.05 6.63
C LEU A 52 -3.17 -16.12 7.12
N ASN A 53 -3.36 -16.21 8.43
CA ASN A 53 -4.67 -16.14 9.04
C ASN A 53 -5.15 -14.69 9.09
N THR A 54 -6.42 -14.48 9.42
CA THR A 54 -6.96 -13.14 9.65
C THR A 54 -6.10 -12.37 10.67
N GLY A 55 -5.67 -11.16 10.31
CA GLY A 55 -4.79 -10.31 11.11
C GLY A 55 -3.29 -10.51 10.82
N ASP A 56 -2.89 -11.63 10.21
CA ASP A 56 -1.49 -11.87 9.84
C ASP A 56 -1.08 -11.03 8.63
N GLU A 57 0.21 -10.74 8.55
CA GLU A 57 0.82 -10.07 7.41
C GLU A 57 2.23 -10.59 7.08
N LEU A 58 2.62 -10.43 5.81
CA LEU A 58 4.01 -10.41 5.37
C LEU A 58 4.46 -8.97 5.20
N ARG A 59 5.73 -8.70 5.47
CA ARG A 59 6.36 -7.39 5.22
C ARG A 59 7.55 -7.57 4.27
N SER A 60 7.76 -6.65 3.33
CA SER A 60 9.00 -6.62 2.52
C SER A 60 10.21 -6.50 3.45
N LYS A 61 11.41 -6.86 2.97
CA LYS A 61 12.60 -6.85 3.83
C LYS A 61 12.97 -5.44 4.26
N ASP A 62 12.69 -4.46 3.41
CA ASP A 62 12.85 -3.03 3.72
C ASP A 62 11.68 -2.42 4.50
N GLY A 63 10.63 -3.21 4.81
CA GLY A 63 9.47 -2.81 5.60
C GLY A 63 8.46 -1.90 4.90
N ARG A 64 8.70 -1.46 3.66
CA ARG A 64 7.85 -0.50 2.93
C ARG A 64 6.52 -1.09 2.44
N PHE A 65 6.48 -2.39 2.20
CA PHE A 65 5.31 -3.06 1.66
C PHE A 65 4.80 -4.12 2.63
N ARG A 66 3.49 -4.31 2.65
CA ARG A 66 2.88 -5.38 3.44
C ARG A 66 1.74 -6.07 2.70
N LEU A 67 1.66 -7.38 2.80
CA LEU A 67 0.51 -8.17 2.39
C LEU A 67 -0.24 -8.58 3.65
N ALA A 68 -1.44 -8.06 3.86
CA ALA A 68 -2.26 -8.34 5.02
C ALA A 68 -3.48 -9.19 4.65
N MET A 69 -3.77 -10.21 5.45
CA MET A 69 -5.06 -10.92 5.42
C MET A 69 -6.01 -10.22 6.38
N GLN A 70 -6.90 -9.38 5.85
CA GLN A 70 -7.72 -8.46 6.62
C GLN A 70 -8.89 -9.16 7.34
N GLY A 71 -9.44 -8.49 8.35
CA GLY A 71 -10.60 -8.94 9.15
C GLY A 71 -11.86 -9.22 8.33
N ASP A 72 -12.06 -8.47 7.26
CA ASP A 72 -13.18 -8.59 6.33
C ASP A 72 -13.03 -9.77 5.35
N GLY A 73 -11.90 -10.48 5.40
CA GLY A 73 -11.62 -11.63 4.56
C GLY A 73 -11.00 -11.31 3.21
N ASN A 74 -10.46 -10.12 3.03
CA ASN A 74 -9.72 -9.70 1.85
C ASN A 74 -8.21 -9.76 2.10
N ALA A 75 -7.44 -10.33 1.16
CA ALA A 75 -5.99 -10.26 1.20
C ALA A 75 -5.52 -9.07 0.35
N VAL A 76 -4.82 -8.12 0.96
CA VAL A 76 -4.47 -6.85 0.31
C VAL A 76 -3.00 -6.53 0.49
N LEU A 77 -2.35 -6.21 -0.63
CA LEU A 77 -0.99 -5.68 -0.68
C LEU A 77 -1.04 -4.15 -0.62
N TYR A 78 -0.26 -3.57 0.29
CA TYR A 78 -0.20 -2.13 0.55
C TYR A 78 1.20 -1.56 0.37
N ALA A 79 1.25 -0.30 -0.06
CA ALA A 79 2.36 0.64 0.13
C ALA A 79 1.82 1.89 0.81
N ASP A 80 2.36 2.28 1.97
CA ASP A 80 1.94 3.49 2.70
C ASP A 80 0.42 3.67 2.83
N GLY A 81 -0.30 2.57 3.11
CA GLY A 81 -1.76 2.57 3.23
C GLY A 81 -2.54 2.54 1.90
N VAL A 82 -1.87 2.71 0.76
CA VAL A 82 -2.46 2.60 -0.58
C VAL A 82 -2.50 1.14 -1.03
N ALA A 83 -3.68 0.64 -1.36
CA ALA A 83 -3.85 -0.73 -1.85
C ALA A 83 -3.30 -0.88 -3.28
N LEU A 84 -2.29 -1.72 -3.47
CA LEU A 84 -1.67 -2.02 -4.77
C LEU A 84 -2.30 -3.24 -5.44
N TRP A 85 -2.75 -4.22 -4.67
CA TRP A 85 -3.37 -5.43 -5.21
C TRP A 85 -4.27 -6.04 -4.14
N GLN A 86 -5.33 -6.72 -4.55
CA GLN A 86 -6.23 -7.43 -3.64
C GLN A 86 -6.83 -8.70 -4.27
N THR A 87 -7.29 -9.61 -3.44
CA THR A 87 -8.06 -10.79 -3.87
C THR A 87 -9.52 -10.48 -4.16
N ALA A 88 -10.03 -9.33 -3.69
CA ALA A 88 -11.43 -8.92 -3.79
C ALA A 88 -12.41 -9.95 -3.18
N THR A 89 -11.95 -10.65 -2.15
CA THR A 89 -12.73 -11.63 -1.38
C THR A 89 -13.38 -10.97 -0.17
N ARG A 90 -14.42 -11.60 0.37
CA ARG A 90 -15.14 -11.15 1.58
C ARG A 90 -15.46 -12.35 2.48
N GLY A 91 -15.66 -12.10 3.77
CA GLY A 91 -16.07 -13.08 4.77
C GLY A 91 -15.07 -13.22 5.92
N SER A 92 -15.55 -13.04 7.16
CA SER A 92 -14.73 -13.20 8.36
C SER A 92 -14.15 -14.61 8.45
N GLY A 93 -12.91 -14.72 8.95
CA GLY A 93 -12.22 -16.01 9.12
C GLY A 93 -11.65 -16.60 7.84
N ASN A 94 -11.68 -15.85 6.72
CA ASN A 94 -10.90 -16.22 5.54
C ASN A 94 -9.40 -16.21 5.86
N ARG A 95 -8.66 -17.12 5.24
CA ARG A 95 -7.19 -17.20 5.31
C ARG A 95 -6.58 -17.30 3.92
N LEU A 96 -5.42 -16.68 3.73
CA LEU A 96 -4.60 -16.86 2.54
C LEU A 96 -3.66 -18.04 2.77
N ARG A 97 -3.52 -18.94 1.80
CA ARG A 97 -2.66 -20.13 1.89
C ARG A 97 -1.84 -20.28 0.64
N LEU A 98 -0.54 -20.54 0.81
CA LEU A 98 0.26 -21.13 -0.27
C LEU A 98 0.12 -22.66 -0.19
N THR A 99 -0.51 -23.27 -1.19
CA THR A 99 -0.66 -24.73 -1.22
C THR A 99 0.67 -25.44 -1.48
N THR A 100 0.77 -26.73 -1.18
CA THR A 100 1.95 -27.56 -1.50
C THR A 100 2.19 -27.73 -3.01
N ARG A 101 1.14 -27.49 -3.81
CA ARG A 101 1.19 -27.39 -5.27
C ARG A 101 1.59 -25.98 -5.77
N GLY A 102 1.90 -25.06 -4.86
CA GLY A 102 2.32 -23.68 -5.12
C GLY A 102 1.30 -22.80 -5.81
N GLN A 103 0.04 -22.98 -5.46
CA GLN A 103 -1.02 -22.02 -5.78
C GLN A 103 -1.34 -21.20 -4.54
N VAL A 104 -1.48 -19.88 -4.67
CA VAL A 104 -2.01 -19.02 -3.62
C VAL A 104 -3.52 -19.09 -3.66
N GLN A 105 -4.15 -19.34 -2.53
CA GLN A 105 -5.61 -19.44 -2.40
C GLN A 105 -6.09 -18.62 -1.22
N VAL A 106 -7.27 -18.01 -1.35
CA VAL A 106 -8.05 -17.58 -0.18
C VAL A 106 -9.10 -18.64 0.09
N ARG A 107 -9.17 -19.08 1.35
CA ARG A 107 -10.12 -20.10 1.82
C ARG A 107 -10.96 -19.58 2.96
N THR A 108 -12.24 -19.93 2.96
CA THR A 108 -13.16 -19.67 4.08
C THR A 108 -12.77 -20.44 5.34
N GLY A 109 -13.39 -20.10 6.47
CA GLY A 109 -13.26 -20.86 7.71
C GLY A 109 -13.59 -22.36 7.52
N SER A 110 -14.63 -22.67 6.74
CA SER A 110 -15.01 -24.04 6.36
C SER A 110 -14.08 -24.71 5.33
N GLY A 111 -13.08 -23.98 4.81
CA GLY A 111 -12.06 -24.51 3.90
C GLY A 111 -12.38 -24.39 2.41
N GLN A 112 -13.54 -23.83 2.03
CA GLN A 112 -13.92 -23.56 0.64
C GLN A 112 -12.95 -22.57 -0.01
N VAL A 113 -12.50 -22.84 -1.24
CA VAL A 113 -11.63 -21.92 -2.00
C VAL A 113 -12.48 -20.85 -2.67
N VAL A 114 -12.31 -19.59 -2.27
CA VAL A 114 -13.04 -18.43 -2.84
C VAL A 114 -12.21 -17.60 -3.81
N TRP A 115 -10.88 -17.79 -3.83
CA TRP A 115 -9.99 -17.18 -4.81
C TRP A 115 -8.74 -18.03 -5.02
N ARG A 116 -8.13 -17.98 -6.22
CA ARG A 116 -6.85 -18.65 -6.52
C ARG A 116 -6.01 -17.93 -7.59
N SER A 117 -4.68 -18.02 -7.50
CA SER A 117 -3.71 -17.34 -8.41
C SER A 117 -3.63 -17.88 -9.84
N GLY A 118 -4.39 -18.92 -10.19
CA GLY A 118 -4.41 -19.52 -11.53
C GLY A 118 -3.25 -20.47 -11.83
N SER A 119 -2.00 -20.02 -11.66
CA SER A 119 -0.80 -20.86 -11.87
C SER A 119 -0.34 -21.58 -10.60
N ALA A 120 0.32 -22.74 -10.79
CA ALA A 120 0.79 -23.64 -9.75
C ALA A 120 2.23 -24.08 -10.04
N ALA A 121 3.06 -24.21 -9.01
CA ALA A 121 4.41 -24.78 -9.08
C ALA A 121 4.71 -25.58 -7.80
N SER A 122 5.16 -26.83 -7.91
CA SER A 122 5.44 -27.64 -6.72
C SER A 122 6.61 -27.06 -5.89
N ARG A 123 6.55 -27.26 -4.56
CA ARG A 123 7.59 -26.83 -3.60
C ARG A 123 7.90 -25.32 -3.67
N SER A 124 6.85 -24.52 -3.83
CA SER A 124 6.97 -23.06 -3.99
C SER A 124 7.10 -22.27 -2.69
N ARG A 125 7.50 -21.01 -2.84
CA ARG A 125 7.40 -19.96 -1.82
C ARG A 125 6.74 -18.72 -2.39
N LEU A 126 5.94 -18.03 -1.59
CA LEU A 126 5.35 -16.73 -1.89
C LEU A 126 6.22 -15.68 -1.21
N VAL A 127 6.76 -14.74 -1.96
CA VAL A 127 7.72 -13.74 -1.47
C VAL A 127 7.18 -12.36 -1.79
N LEU A 128 7.10 -11.50 -0.77
CA LEU A 128 6.91 -10.07 -0.93
C LEU A 128 8.29 -9.41 -1.12
N GLN A 129 8.49 -8.83 -2.30
CA GLN A 129 9.75 -8.21 -2.69
C GLN A 129 9.78 -6.72 -2.33
N ASP A 130 10.99 -6.15 -2.28
CA ASP A 130 11.24 -4.73 -1.99
C ASP A 130 10.90 -3.80 -3.18
N ASP A 131 10.35 -4.34 -4.27
CA ASP A 131 9.75 -3.59 -5.38
C ASP A 131 8.21 -3.65 -5.33
N ALA A 132 7.62 -4.06 -4.20
CA ALA A 132 6.19 -4.31 -4.02
C ALA A 132 5.62 -5.45 -4.86
N ASN A 133 6.45 -6.27 -5.53
CA ASN A 133 5.95 -7.43 -6.25
C ASN A 133 5.73 -8.61 -5.29
N LEU A 134 4.56 -9.23 -5.39
CA LEU A 134 4.24 -10.46 -4.66
C LEU A 134 4.39 -11.63 -5.64
N VAL A 135 5.37 -12.50 -5.41
CA VAL A 135 5.77 -13.53 -6.38
C VAL A 135 5.72 -14.92 -5.77
N VAL A 136 5.10 -15.86 -6.50
CA VAL A 136 5.28 -17.28 -6.24
C VAL A 136 6.50 -17.74 -7.02
N TYR A 137 7.56 -18.12 -6.32
CA TYR A 137 8.73 -18.76 -6.91
C TYR A 137 8.59 -20.28 -6.80
N SER A 138 8.88 -20.96 -7.91
CA SER A 138 9.08 -22.41 -7.92
C SER A 138 10.36 -22.79 -7.17
N HIS A 139 10.56 -24.09 -6.93
CA HIS A 139 11.81 -24.61 -6.35
C HIS A 139 13.04 -24.27 -7.21
N ALA A 140 12.89 -24.21 -8.54
CA ALA A 140 13.94 -23.81 -9.47
C ALA A 140 14.13 -22.28 -9.56
N ASN A 141 13.53 -21.51 -8.64
CA ASN A 141 13.56 -20.05 -8.60
C ASN A 141 12.94 -19.33 -9.80
N GLY A 142 12.17 -20.04 -10.64
CA GLY A 142 11.35 -19.42 -11.68
C GLY A 142 10.09 -18.77 -11.08
N ALA A 143 9.71 -17.58 -11.56
CA ALA A 143 8.48 -16.91 -11.15
C ALA A 143 7.25 -17.61 -11.79
N ALA A 144 6.49 -18.35 -10.98
CA ALA A 144 5.29 -19.07 -11.40
C ALA A 144 4.04 -18.18 -11.42
N TRP A 145 3.98 -17.19 -10.53
CA TRP A 145 2.91 -16.20 -10.47
C TRP A 145 3.44 -14.88 -9.92
N THR A 146 2.82 -13.77 -10.29
CA THR A 146 3.14 -12.43 -9.78
C THR A 146 1.87 -11.57 -9.68
N SER A 147 1.78 -10.71 -8.67
CA SER A 147 0.75 -9.66 -8.55
C SER A 147 0.89 -8.56 -9.60
N ARG A 148 2.02 -8.52 -10.33
CA ARG A 148 2.39 -7.52 -11.36
C ARG A 148 2.45 -6.08 -10.85
N THR A 149 2.70 -5.92 -9.55
CA THR A 149 2.78 -4.64 -8.83
C THR A 149 4.20 -4.10 -8.67
N ALA A 150 5.19 -4.71 -9.33
CA ALA A 150 6.57 -4.24 -9.30
C ALA A 150 6.66 -2.74 -9.63
N MET A 151 6.98 -1.94 -8.62
CA MET A 151 7.19 -0.52 -8.69
C MET A 151 8.54 -0.21 -9.36
N PRO A 152 8.64 0.90 -10.10
CA PRO A 152 9.90 1.28 -10.72
C PRO A 152 10.91 1.73 -9.65
N ASP A 153 12.12 1.16 -9.67
CA ASP A 153 13.24 1.71 -8.89
C ASP A 153 13.86 2.88 -9.66
N CYS A 154 13.56 4.09 -9.21
CA CYS A 154 14.11 5.32 -9.75
C CYS A 154 14.93 6.09 -8.69
N SER A 155 15.40 5.42 -7.64
CA SER A 155 16.07 6.05 -6.48
C SER A 155 17.35 6.81 -6.84
N ARG A 156 18.04 6.38 -7.92
CA ARG A 156 19.30 6.98 -8.39
C ARG A 156 19.15 7.89 -9.61
N VAL A 157 17.91 8.26 -9.98
CA VAL A 157 17.65 9.10 -11.15
C VAL A 157 17.83 10.57 -10.79
N ALA A 158 18.71 11.27 -11.52
CA ALA A 158 18.91 12.71 -11.36
C ALA A 158 17.64 13.51 -11.73
N MET A 159 17.45 14.69 -11.12
CA MET A 159 16.23 15.48 -11.34
C MET A 159 16.11 16.08 -12.74
N SER A 160 17.22 16.31 -13.43
CA SER A 160 17.22 16.79 -14.81
C SER A 160 18.14 15.94 -15.66
N LEU A 161 17.60 15.39 -16.75
CA LEU A 161 18.31 14.51 -17.67
C LEU A 161 18.04 14.91 -19.12
N PRO A 162 19.03 14.76 -20.02
CA PRO A 162 18.87 15.13 -21.41
C PRO A 162 18.02 14.09 -22.16
N LYS A 163 17.51 14.49 -23.34
CA LYS A 163 16.58 13.70 -24.17
C LYS A 163 17.07 12.28 -24.47
N GLN A 164 18.39 12.11 -24.61
CA GLN A 164 19.08 10.87 -24.96
C GLN A 164 19.00 9.81 -23.84
N LYS A 165 18.74 10.23 -22.60
CA LYS A 165 18.51 9.31 -21.47
C LYS A 165 17.07 8.82 -21.38
N MET A 166 16.20 9.24 -22.30
CA MET A 166 14.78 8.88 -22.33
C MET A 166 14.50 7.82 -23.38
N VAL A 167 13.51 6.97 -23.10
CA VAL A 167 12.95 5.99 -24.03
C VAL A 167 11.50 6.32 -24.34
N VAL A 168 11.02 5.91 -25.52
CA VAL A 168 9.60 6.04 -25.88
C VAL A 168 8.90 4.72 -25.60
N THR A 169 7.80 4.77 -24.85
CA THR A 169 6.96 3.61 -24.59
C THR A 169 5.49 4.02 -24.51
N ALA A 170 4.62 3.26 -25.17
CA ALA A 170 3.17 3.49 -25.18
C ALA A 170 2.77 4.96 -25.48
N GLY A 171 3.51 5.64 -26.36
CA GLY A 171 3.28 7.05 -26.73
C GLY A 171 3.92 8.10 -25.81
N PHE A 172 4.59 7.70 -24.73
CA PHE A 172 5.24 8.61 -23.78
C PHE A 172 6.76 8.52 -23.86
N ARG A 173 7.45 9.66 -23.73
CA ARG A 173 8.91 9.74 -23.58
C ARG A 173 9.24 9.84 -22.09
N VAL A 174 9.84 8.80 -21.54
CA VAL A 174 10.06 8.65 -20.10
C VAL A 174 11.45 8.10 -19.81
N HIS A 175 11.90 8.18 -18.57
CA HIS A 175 13.13 7.53 -18.14
C HIS A 175 12.98 6.00 -18.18
N PRO A 176 14.03 5.22 -18.54
CA PRO A 176 13.98 3.76 -18.58
C PRO A 176 13.41 3.09 -17.31
N CYS A 177 13.66 3.65 -16.12
CA CYS A 177 13.17 3.08 -14.86
C CYS A 177 11.64 2.96 -14.79
N VAL A 178 10.89 3.91 -15.35
CA VAL A 178 9.40 3.89 -15.33
C VAL A 178 8.80 3.22 -16.56
N ALA A 179 9.58 3.02 -17.63
CA ALA A 179 9.06 2.57 -18.91
C ALA A 179 8.28 1.24 -18.86
N PRO A 180 8.75 0.18 -18.15
CA PRO A 180 7.97 -1.04 -18.02
C PRO A 180 6.63 -0.81 -17.34
N SER A 181 6.58 0.02 -16.28
CA SER A 181 5.35 0.31 -15.54
C SER A 181 4.36 1.12 -16.37
N VAL A 182 4.83 2.16 -17.07
CA VAL A 182 4.00 2.95 -18.00
C VAL A 182 3.41 2.06 -19.09
N ARG A 183 4.21 1.19 -19.71
CA ARG A 183 3.72 0.25 -20.73
C ARG A 183 2.64 -0.68 -20.21
N ARG A 184 2.79 -1.21 -18.98
CA ARG A 184 1.76 -2.05 -18.36
C ARG A 184 0.49 -1.24 -18.08
N MET A 185 0.63 -0.06 -17.50
CA MET A 185 -0.49 0.82 -17.15
C MET A 185 -1.34 1.17 -18.36
N VAL A 186 -0.71 1.66 -19.45
CA VAL A 186 -1.44 2.07 -20.66
C VAL A 186 -2.15 0.88 -21.31
N ARG A 187 -1.51 -0.30 -21.35
CA ARG A 187 -2.14 -1.52 -21.87
C ARG A 187 -3.34 -1.95 -21.05
N ASP A 188 -3.22 -1.94 -19.73
CA ASP A 188 -4.28 -2.40 -18.82
C ASP A 188 -5.46 -1.39 -18.81
N ALA A 189 -5.17 -0.09 -18.96
CA ALA A 189 -6.18 0.95 -19.18
C ALA A 189 -6.95 0.71 -20.49
N SER A 190 -6.23 0.45 -21.58
CA SER A 190 -6.83 0.17 -22.90
C SER A 190 -7.75 -1.06 -22.85
N ARG A 191 -7.34 -2.13 -22.16
CA ARG A 191 -8.20 -3.31 -21.92
C ARG A 191 -9.46 -3.02 -21.10
N SER A 192 -9.47 -1.91 -20.37
CA SER A 192 -10.63 -1.40 -19.62
C SER A 192 -11.44 -0.37 -20.44
N GLY A 193 -11.12 -0.20 -21.72
CA GLY A 193 -11.73 0.81 -22.60
C GLY A 193 -11.33 2.25 -22.30
N VAL A 194 -10.19 2.47 -21.62
CA VAL A 194 -9.67 3.80 -21.27
C VAL A 194 -8.39 4.09 -22.06
N ALA A 195 -8.40 5.14 -22.87
CA ALA A 195 -7.25 5.55 -23.66
C ALA A 195 -6.41 6.59 -22.92
N LEU A 196 -5.24 6.20 -22.44
CA LEU A 196 -4.30 7.14 -21.80
C LEU A 196 -3.37 7.77 -22.83
N ARG A 197 -3.41 9.09 -22.95
CA ARG A 197 -2.57 9.91 -23.83
C ARG A 197 -2.14 11.18 -23.08
N GLY A 198 -1.12 11.88 -23.56
CA GLY A 198 -0.70 13.13 -22.94
C GLY A 198 0.75 13.49 -23.19
N HIS A 199 1.27 14.34 -22.32
CA HIS A 199 2.65 14.81 -22.33
C HIS A 199 3.49 14.09 -21.27
N SER A 200 4.80 14.11 -21.43
CA SER A 200 5.75 13.46 -20.53
C SER A 200 7.02 14.27 -20.43
N TRP A 201 8.21 13.70 -20.68
CA TRP A 201 9.48 14.37 -20.48
C TRP A 201 9.56 15.75 -21.17
N ARG A 202 10.19 16.71 -20.49
CA ARG A 202 10.57 18.02 -21.05
C ARG A 202 12.00 18.37 -20.62
N SER A 203 12.73 19.15 -21.41
CA SER A 203 14.09 19.56 -21.05
C SER A 203 14.09 20.68 -20.00
N ILE A 204 15.21 20.88 -19.32
CA ILE A 204 15.42 22.06 -18.46
C ILE A 204 15.23 23.38 -19.22
N GLN A 205 15.64 23.42 -20.49
CA GLN A 205 15.45 24.61 -21.35
C GLN A 205 13.97 24.88 -21.63
N SER A 206 13.17 23.84 -21.86
CA SER A 206 11.71 24.00 -21.93
C SER A 206 11.12 24.47 -20.60
N GLN A 207 11.64 23.99 -19.47
CA GLN A 207 11.18 24.41 -18.13
C GLN A 207 11.52 25.89 -17.86
N ILE A 208 12.70 26.36 -18.24
CA ILE A 208 13.10 27.78 -18.17
C ILE A 208 12.14 28.63 -19.01
N LYS A 209 11.84 28.23 -20.25
CA LYS A 209 10.88 28.95 -21.11
C LYS A 209 9.48 29.06 -20.48
N LEU A 210 9.01 27.98 -19.83
CA LEU A 210 7.75 28.01 -19.10
C LEU A 210 7.79 28.97 -17.91
N ARG A 211 8.91 29.03 -17.18
CA ARG A 211 9.07 29.98 -16.07
C ARG A 211 9.06 31.43 -16.56
N ILE A 212 9.76 31.73 -17.65
CA ILE A 212 9.75 33.07 -18.25
C ILE A 212 8.31 33.49 -18.60
N ALA A 213 7.56 32.60 -19.26
CA ALA A 213 6.18 32.87 -19.68
C ALA A 213 5.21 33.01 -18.50
N ASN A 214 5.28 32.10 -17.52
CA ASN A 214 4.25 31.96 -16.49
C ASN A 214 4.55 32.76 -15.22
N CYS A 215 5.80 33.20 -15.04
CA CYS A 215 6.27 33.84 -13.80
C CYS A 215 6.64 35.32 -13.98
N GLY A 216 6.26 35.95 -15.10
CA GLY A 216 6.41 37.38 -15.31
C GLY A 216 7.77 37.84 -15.85
N GLY A 217 8.42 37.03 -16.71
CA GLY A 217 9.61 37.42 -17.46
C GLY A 217 10.92 36.78 -17.01
N GLU A 218 12.01 37.10 -17.74
CA GLU A 218 13.34 36.48 -17.64
C GLU A 218 14.25 37.14 -16.60
N THR A 219 13.76 37.31 -15.37
CA THR A 219 14.63 37.73 -14.26
C THR A 219 15.12 36.51 -13.48
N HIS A 220 16.30 36.62 -12.85
CA HIS A 220 16.81 35.56 -11.99
C HIS A 220 15.80 35.17 -10.90
N GLU A 221 15.17 36.17 -10.28
CA GLU A 221 14.11 35.96 -9.27
C GLU A 221 12.92 35.19 -9.84
N ASN A 222 12.40 35.59 -11.00
CA ASN A 222 11.25 34.94 -11.62
C ASN A 222 11.54 33.52 -12.10
N VAL A 223 12.75 33.25 -12.60
CA VAL A 223 13.10 31.94 -13.18
C VAL A 223 13.58 30.96 -12.13
N TRP A 224 14.38 31.38 -11.14
CA TRP A 224 15.10 30.46 -10.25
C TRP A 224 14.60 30.45 -8.80
N LYS A 225 13.87 31.47 -8.35
CA LYS A 225 13.51 31.61 -6.93
C LYS A 225 12.01 31.71 -6.66
N LYS A 226 11.24 32.38 -7.54
CA LYS A 226 9.80 32.59 -7.35
C LYS A 226 9.08 31.27 -7.08
N PRO A 227 8.32 31.12 -5.98
CA PRO A 227 7.59 29.90 -5.69
C PRO A 227 6.67 29.48 -6.85
N ALA A 228 6.58 28.18 -7.13
CA ALA A 228 5.83 27.68 -8.28
C ALA A 228 4.35 28.13 -8.28
N LYS A 229 3.73 28.18 -7.10
CA LYS A 229 2.35 28.62 -6.88
C LYS A 229 2.08 30.10 -7.22
N ASP A 230 3.12 30.92 -7.27
CA ASP A 230 3.03 32.35 -7.57
C ASP A 230 3.20 32.63 -9.08
N CYS A 231 3.30 31.57 -9.90
CA CYS A 231 3.22 31.63 -11.36
C CYS A 231 1.84 31.22 -11.85
N ASN A 232 1.46 31.66 -13.05
CA ASN A 232 0.19 31.30 -13.66
C ASN A 232 0.36 30.72 -15.08
N PRO A 233 0.07 29.43 -15.31
CA PRO A 233 -0.24 28.41 -14.30
C PRO A 233 0.97 28.12 -13.38
N PRO A 234 0.76 27.44 -12.23
CA PRO A 234 1.85 27.03 -11.36
C PRO A 234 2.95 26.29 -12.13
N THR A 235 4.21 26.70 -11.92
CA THR A 235 5.33 26.22 -12.74
C THR A 235 6.56 25.97 -11.88
N ALA A 236 6.99 24.71 -11.82
CA ALA A 236 8.14 24.27 -11.03
C ALA A 236 9.44 25.00 -11.39
N ILE A 237 10.31 25.19 -10.40
CA ILE A 237 11.65 25.75 -10.59
C ILE A 237 12.46 24.81 -11.50
N PRO A 238 13.27 25.31 -12.45
CA PRO A 238 14.08 24.44 -13.29
C PRO A 238 15.03 23.57 -12.46
N GLY A 239 15.17 22.30 -12.85
CA GLY A 239 15.91 21.30 -12.09
C GLY A 239 15.13 20.63 -10.97
N THR A 240 13.88 21.03 -10.71
CA THR A 240 13.02 20.41 -9.67
C THR A 240 11.79 19.72 -10.25
N SER A 241 11.52 19.86 -11.55
CA SER A 241 10.35 19.25 -12.19
C SER A 241 10.55 17.77 -12.46
N MET A 242 9.60 16.92 -12.06
CA MET A 242 9.63 15.49 -12.35
C MET A 242 9.62 15.18 -13.85
N HIS A 243 9.11 16.10 -14.68
CA HIS A 243 9.18 15.96 -16.14
C HIS A 243 10.61 16.05 -16.68
N GLU A 244 11.50 16.80 -16.03
CA GLU A 244 12.91 16.90 -16.45
C GLU A 244 13.68 15.60 -16.23
N SER A 245 13.30 14.84 -15.21
CA SER A 245 13.81 13.50 -14.95
C SER A 245 13.11 12.40 -15.75
N GLY A 246 12.03 12.73 -16.49
CA GLY A 246 11.25 11.75 -17.26
C GLY A 246 10.42 10.79 -16.39
N ARG A 247 10.07 11.19 -15.16
CA ARG A 247 9.31 10.38 -14.17
C ARG A 247 7.89 10.92 -13.92
N ALA A 248 7.39 11.79 -14.79
CA ALA A 248 6.05 12.34 -14.73
C ALA A 248 5.34 12.27 -16.09
N LEU A 249 4.02 12.19 -16.02
CA LEU A 249 3.09 12.17 -17.14
C LEU A 249 1.94 13.16 -16.86
N ASP A 250 1.62 13.98 -17.84
CA ASP A 250 0.46 14.87 -17.83
C ASP A 250 -0.60 14.31 -18.80
N PHE A 251 -1.67 13.74 -18.27
CA PHE A 251 -2.70 13.08 -19.09
C PHE A 251 -3.70 14.06 -19.69
N ARG A 252 -4.10 13.75 -20.92
CA ARG A 252 -5.02 14.57 -21.73
C ARG A 252 -6.05 13.68 -22.43
N ASN A 253 -7.19 14.28 -22.74
CA ASN A 253 -8.23 13.72 -23.60
C ASN A 253 -8.60 14.72 -24.70
N GLY A 254 -9.66 14.44 -25.48
CA GLY A 254 -10.08 15.28 -26.60
C GLY A 254 -10.42 16.73 -26.23
N SER A 255 -10.67 17.03 -24.94
CA SER A 255 -11.02 18.36 -24.45
C SER A 255 -9.89 19.09 -23.71
N GLY A 256 -8.68 18.50 -23.63
CA GLY A 256 -7.53 19.11 -22.96
C GLY A 256 -6.96 18.23 -21.84
N SER A 257 -6.45 18.85 -20.77
CA SER A 257 -6.00 18.11 -19.57
C SER A 257 -7.18 17.40 -18.91
N ILE A 258 -6.96 16.15 -18.48
CA ILE A 258 -8.03 15.40 -17.78
C ILE A 258 -8.38 16.08 -16.46
N LYS A 259 -9.65 15.95 -16.06
CA LYS A 259 -10.24 16.55 -14.86
C LYS A 259 -10.69 15.46 -13.89
N LYS A 260 -11.06 15.82 -12.65
CA LYS A 260 -11.46 14.85 -11.60
C LYS A 260 -12.69 14.01 -11.96
N ASP A 261 -13.55 14.53 -12.83
CA ASP A 261 -14.75 13.89 -13.37
C ASP A 261 -14.49 13.08 -14.66
N SER A 262 -13.28 13.14 -15.22
CA SER A 262 -12.93 12.41 -16.44
C SER A 262 -12.79 10.90 -16.18
N ARG A 263 -13.23 10.09 -17.15
CA ARG A 263 -13.10 8.62 -17.08
C ARG A 263 -11.66 8.17 -16.89
N GLU A 264 -10.70 8.84 -17.55
CA GLU A 264 -9.27 8.57 -17.43
C GLU A 264 -8.78 8.81 -16.00
N TYR A 265 -9.21 9.92 -15.37
CA TYR A 265 -8.83 10.23 -14.00
C TYR A 265 -9.37 9.19 -13.02
N ALA A 266 -10.64 8.80 -13.15
CA ALA A 266 -11.25 7.76 -12.32
C ALA A 266 -10.47 6.44 -12.43
N TRP A 267 -10.08 6.05 -13.64
CA TRP A 267 -9.26 4.84 -13.86
C TRP A 267 -7.87 4.98 -13.24
N LEU A 268 -7.17 6.10 -13.47
CA LEU A 268 -5.84 6.36 -12.91
C LEU A 268 -5.87 6.37 -11.38
N LYS A 269 -6.85 7.04 -10.77
CA LYS A 269 -7.02 7.06 -9.30
C LYS A 269 -7.18 5.67 -8.70
N ALA A 270 -7.89 4.78 -9.38
CA ALA A 270 -8.08 3.41 -8.91
C ALA A 270 -6.88 2.48 -9.20
N ASN A 271 -6.01 2.80 -10.16
CA ASN A 271 -5.05 1.82 -10.70
C ASN A 271 -3.59 2.30 -10.79
N ALA A 272 -3.32 3.59 -10.98
CA ALA A 272 -1.97 4.14 -11.17
C ALA A 272 -0.97 3.79 -10.04
N PRO A 273 -1.37 3.75 -8.74
CA PRO A 273 -0.45 3.36 -7.67
C PRO A 273 0.16 1.96 -7.87
N ARG A 274 -0.56 1.03 -8.52
CA ARG A 274 -0.06 -0.32 -8.85
C ARG A 274 1.13 -0.33 -9.81
N TYR A 275 1.34 0.79 -10.50
CA TYR A 275 2.41 1.02 -11.45
C TYR A 275 3.47 1.99 -10.90
N GLY A 276 3.36 2.39 -9.62
CA GLY A 276 4.27 3.34 -8.96
C GLY A 276 4.10 4.78 -9.44
N LEU A 277 2.89 5.16 -9.86
CA LEU A 277 2.54 6.53 -10.23
C LEU A 277 1.44 7.06 -9.32
N PHE A 278 1.63 8.26 -8.81
CA PHE A 278 0.77 8.92 -7.83
C PHE A 278 0.35 10.30 -8.35
N ASN A 279 -0.89 10.70 -8.07
CA ASN A 279 -1.41 11.99 -8.49
C ASN A 279 -0.86 13.11 -7.61
N TYR A 280 -0.52 14.24 -8.22
CA TYR A 280 -0.40 15.49 -7.51
C TYR A 280 -1.82 16.08 -7.27
N PRO A 281 -2.30 16.24 -6.03
CA PRO A 281 -3.72 16.52 -5.77
C PRO A 281 -4.26 17.85 -6.34
N GLN A 282 -3.37 18.82 -6.57
CA GLN A 282 -3.73 20.12 -7.16
C GLN A 282 -3.92 20.03 -8.68
N GLU A 283 -3.30 19.04 -9.34
CA GLU A 283 -3.30 18.86 -10.79
C GLU A 283 -3.82 17.46 -11.14
N PRO A 284 -5.13 17.29 -11.42
CA PRO A 284 -5.71 15.99 -11.73
C PRO A 284 -5.03 15.27 -12.91
N TRP A 285 -4.48 16.02 -13.85
CA TRP A 285 -3.75 15.48 -15.00
C TRP A 285 -2.34 15.00 -14.69
N HIS A 286 -1.73 15.46 -13.58
CA HIS A 286 -0.31 15.22 -13.28
C HIS A 286 -0.10 13.97 -12.42
N TRP A 287 0.71 13.04 -12.91
CA TRP A 287 1.04 11.81 -12.22
C TRP A 287 2.54 11.54 -12.31
N SER A 288 3.18 11.30 -11.18
CA SER A 288 4.63 11.11 -11.09
C SER A 288 4.98 10.00 -10.11
N THR A 289 6.25 9.58 -10.08
CA THR A 289 6.72 8.60 -9.08
C THR A 289 6.72 9.14 -7.65
N SER A 290 6.48 10.44 -7.45
CA SER A 290 6.44 11.09 -6.13
C SER A 290 5.07 11.67 -5.77
N GLY A 291 4.14 11.81 -6.72
CA GLY A 291 2.87 12.52 -6.49
C GLY A 291 3.04 14.00 -6.17
N ARG A 292 4.15 14.57 -6.64
CA ARG A 292 4.58 15.97 -6.50
C ARG A 292 5.12 16.44 -7.84
#